data_AF-A0A9W7DS90-F1
#
_entry.id   AF-A0A9W7DS90-F1
#
_cell.length_a   1.000
_cell.length_b   1.000
_cell.length_c   1.000
_cell.angle_alpha   90.00
_cell.angle_beta   90.00
_cell.angle_gamma   90.00
#
_symmetry.space_group_name_H-M   'P 1'
#
loop_
_entity.id
_entity.type
_entity.pdbx_description
1 polymer ?
#
loop_
_entity_poly.entity_id
_entity_poly.type
_entity_poly.pdbx_seq_one_letter_code
_entity_poly.pdbx_strand_id
1 'polypeptide(L)'
;MSNSINKDRDSLTRPLTTTEPQSHHDHRAYFAATQELVSSSHGKRFKVNSISHTLRLIFKMAAIAGMGANALPDCSSLSQFFAFAAFAWGMEAVSHLEVVHMCLTNPKHSSHLVQNTFFTIVEFVNVIVYICLSCFAAGSESVGAIYTAWLVFFCFGSTMTPTLWAMLLAKVSRRLGVLKFNPRENSLPMNVQYVTERFGLFQIIVIGETVIAGSAGFQGFANNESHQQIACIMSLVLAVLTKLLYYELQAEQKKHALRRSKMSGLVYTLSHSVLFCSLAAMGSLLHDVSAAHEWDSTQRAMFPVFSSLFLLSISILSLSHEGVGRGLRVLKKEVRVGVRISFSVVLMLLGIVDFMSHCFSDCEHIGIVVGLFSIDFAVEFHGSKFSKIKCGCSKTAERPCLQRIVSEQIALKREQSAINPMATPTQSIDSSRISSIDGSIESGVVDVRLSHQTH
;
A
#
# COMPACT_ATOMS: atom_id res chain seq x y z
N MET A 1 -22.18 8.14 76.14
CA MET A 1 -22.58 8.31 74.73
C MET A 1 -21.70 7.38 73.90
N SER A 2 -21.90 6.07 73.90
CA SER A 2 -23.05 5.28 73.41
C SER A 2 -23.34 5.46 71.92
N ASN A 3 -22.85 4.48 71.17
CA ASN A 3 -23.49 3.75 70.07
C ASN A 3 -23.61 4.32 68.65
N SER A 4 -23.32 3.38 67.74
CA SER A 4 -23.98 3.15 66.45
C SER A 4 -23.48 3.97 65.27
N ILE A 5 -22.65 3.34 64.42
CA ILE A 5 -22.92 3.06 62.99
C ILE A 5 -21.85 2.04 62.55
N ASN A 6 -22.17 0.76 62.71
CA ASN A 6 -21.45 -0.34 62.07
C ASN A 6 -22.45 -1.49 61.88
N LYS A 7 -23.24 -1.40 60.81
CA LYS A 7 -24.12 -2.44 60.30
C LYS A 7 -24.32 -2.15 58.82
N ASP A 8 -24.20 -3.20 58.00
CA ASP A 8 -24.39 -3.27 56.53
C ASP A 8 -23.13 -3.55 55.72
N ARG A 9 -22.39 -4.61 56.09
CA ARG A 9 -21.37 -5.19 55.21
C ARG A 9 -21.37 -6.72 55.09
N ASP A 10 -22.46 -7.38 55.46
CA ASP A 10 -22.61 -8.84 55.38
C ASP A 10 -23.95 -9.24 54.74
N SER A 11 -24.06 -9.18 53.41
CA SER A 11 -25.15 -9.86 52.66
C SER A 11 -24.95 -9.86 51.15
N LEU A 12 -23.83 -10.38 50.63
CA LEU A 12 -23.74 -10.69 49.18
C LEU A 12 -22.71 -11.78 48.84
N THR A 13 -22.77 -12.91 49.55
CA THR A 13 -22.20 -14.18 49.06
C THR A 13 -23.30 -14.97 48.34
N ARG A 14 -23.59 -14.60 47.08
CA ARG A 14 -24.26 -15.52 46.15
C ARG A 14 -23.20 -16.48 45.59
N PRO A 15 -23.45 -17.80 45.59
CA PRO A 15 -22.56 -18.75 44.95
C PRO A 15 -22.52 -18.46 43.45
N LEU A 16 -21.33 -18.21 42.91
CA LEU A 16 -21.07 -18.24 41.48
C LEU A 16 -21.29 -19.67 40.98
N THR A 17 -22.51 -19.95 40.51
CA THR A 17 -22.77 -21.07 39.62
C THR A 17 -21.98 -20.81 38.34
N THR A 18 -20.93 -21.61 38.14
CA THR A 18 -20.17 -21.69 36.89
C THR A 18 -21.06 -22.26 35.80
N THR A 19 -21.95 -21.43 35.25
CA THR A 19 -22.55 -21.71 33.94
C THR A 19 -21.48 -21.47 32.90
N GLU A 20 -20.92 -22.56 32.39
CA GLU A 20 -20.13 -22.60 31.16
C GLU A 20 -20.75 -21.68 30.11
N PRO A 21 -19.98 -20.77 29.49
CA PRO A 21 -20.54 -19.87 28.50
C PRO A 21 -20.91 -20.66 27.23
N GLN A 22 -22.19 -20.99 27.09
CA GLN A 22 -22.83 -21.45 25.84
C GLN A 22 -22.79 -20.40 24.70
N SER A 23 -21.97 -19.35 24.81
CA SER A 23 -21.93 -18.20 23.89
C SER A 23 -21.17 -18.46 22.58
N HIS A 24 -20.52 -19.61 22.42
CA HIS A 24 -19.81 -19.91 21.17
C HIS A 24 -20.74 -20.31 20.01
N HIS A 25 -21.95 -20.80 20.29
CA HIS A 25 -22.91 -21.16 19.24
C HIS A 25 -23.65 -19.95 18.65
N ASP A 26 -23.94 -18.93 19.47
CA ASP A 26 -24.62 -17.71 19.03
C ASP A 26 -23.76 -16.81 18.15
N HIS A 27 -22.43 -16.80 18.36
CA HIS A 27 -21.53 -16.05 17.49
C HIS A 27 -21.51 -16.61 16.06
N ARG A 28 -21.62 -17.93 15.87
CA ARG A 28 -21.68 -18.53 14.52
C ARG A 28 -22.99 -18.20 13.81
N ALA A 29 -24.11 -18.26 14.52
CA ALA A 29 -25.41 -17.88 13.97
C ALA A 29 -25.46 -16.38 13.60
N TYR A 30 -24.88 -15.52 14.45
CA TYR A 30 -24.79 -14.08 14.17
C TYR A 30 -23.91 -13.77 12.95
N PHE A 31 -22.75 -14.44 12.82
CA PHE A 31 -21.87 -14.29 11.64
C PHE A 31 -22.52 -14.83 10.37
N ALA A 32 -23.19 -15.98 10.42
CA ALA A 32 -23.92 -16.53 9.28
C ALA A 32 -25.05 -15.60 8.83
N ALA A 33 -25.84 -15.08 9.77
CA ALA A 33 -26.94 -14.14 9.47
C ALA A 33 -26.43 -12.80 8.93
N THR A 34 -25.32 -12.25 9.45
CA THR A 34 -24.71 -11.04 8.89
C THR A 34 -24.09 -11.29 7.53
N GLN A 35 -23.48 -12.45 7.30
CA GLN A 35 -22.93 -12.81 6.00
C GLN A 35 -24.04 -13.00 4.96
N GLU A 36 -25.20 -13.56 5.33
CA GLU A 36 -26.37 -13.71 4.46
C GLU A 36 -27.08 -12.37 4.17
N LEU A 37 -27.16 -11.47 5.15
CA LEU A 37 -27.66 -10.09 4.96
C LEU A 37 -26.74 -9.25 4.08
N VAL A 38 -25.42 -9.35 4.27
CA VAL A 38 -24.44 -8.66 3.41
C VAL A 38 -24.44 -9.27 2.01
N SER A 39 -24.50 -10.60 1.89
CA SER A 39 -24.60 -11.34 0.62
C SER A 39 -25.87 -10.98 -0.16
N SER A 40 -27.03 -10.96 0.49
CA SER A 40 -28.31 -10.66 -0.18
C SER A 40 -28.47 -9.17 -0.53
N SER A 41 -27.93 -8.27 0.30
CA SER A 41 -27.93 -6.82 0.04
C SER A 41 -26.92 -6.44 -1.05
N HIS A 42 -25.70 -6.98 -1.01
CA HIS A 42 -24.73 -6.77 -2.09
C HIS A 42 -25.12 -7.51 -3.37
N GLY A 43 -25.62 -8.73 -3.29
CA GLY A 43 -26.07 -9.52 -4.44
C GLY A 43 -27.25 -8.88 -5.19
N LYS A 44 -28.16 -8.18 -4.49
CA LYS A 44 -29.22 -7.38 -5.13
C LYS A 44 -28.73 -6.05 -5.69
N ARG A 45 -27.71 -5.41 -5.09
CA ARG A 45 -27.06 -4.20 -5.64
C ARG A 45 -26.19 -4.50 -6.87
N PHE A 46 -25.54 -5.66 -6.94
CA PHE A 46 -24.70 -6.06 -8.07
C PHE A 46 -25.47 -6.76 -9.21
N LYS A 47 -26.72 -7.18 -9.00
CA LYS A 47 -27.54 -7.80 -10.07
C LYS A 47 -28.09 -6.83 -11.08
N VAL A 48 -27.96 -5.52 -10.87
CA VAL A 48 -28.18 -4.52 -11.92
C VAL A 48 -26.83 -4.15 -12.52
N ASN A 49 -26.21 -5.09 -13.23
CA ASN A 49 -25.16 -4.76 -14.20
C ASN A 49 -25.84 -4.00 -15.35
N SER A 50 -26.20 -2.74 -15.09
CA SER A 50 -26.68 -1.85 -16.13
C SER A 50 -25.58 -1.74 -17.16
N ILE A 51 -25.91 -2.00 -18.42
CA ILE A 51 -25.02 -1.81 -19.57
C ILE A 51 -24.33 -0.44 -19.50
N SER A 52 -25.03 0.56 -18.93
CA SER A 52 -24.48 1.88 -18.61
C SER A 52 -23.18 1.82 -17.79
N HIS A 53 -23.14 1.11 -16.65
CA HIS A 53 -21.94 1.03 -15.80
C HIS A 53 -20.77 0.36 -16.52
N THR A 54 -21.03 -0.72 -17.25
CA THR A 54 -20.00 -1.41 -18.04
C THR A 54 -19.44 -0.49 -19.13
N LEU A 55 -20.30 0.22 -19.86
CA LEU A 55 -19.88 1.18 -20.88
C LEU A 55 -19.04 2.30 -20.29
N ARG A 56 -19.43 2.86 -19.13
CA ARG A 56 -18.62 3.90 -18.46
C ARG A 56 -17.26 3.39 -18.05
N LEU A 57 -17.17 2.18 -17.52
CA LEU A 57 -15.90 1.57 -17.19
C LEU A 57 -15.03 1.42 -18.45
N ILE A 58 -15.59 0.93 -19.56
CA ILE A 58 -14.88 0.82 -20.84
C ILE A 58 -14.39 2.18 -21.32
N PHE A 59 -15.24 3.20 -21.34
CA PHE A 59 -14.86 4.56 -21.74
C PHE A 59 -13.78 5.16 -20.83
N LYS A 60 -13.85 4.91 -19.52
CA LYS A 60 -12.82 5.33 -18.56
C LYS A 60 -11.49 4.62 -18.84
N MET A 61 -11.52 3.32 -19.12
CA MET A 61 -10.31 2.57 -19.48
C MET A 61 -9.71 3.05 -20.81
N ALA A 62 -10.55 3.36 -21.81
CA ALA A 62 -10.11 3.96 -23.07
C ALA A 62 -9.49 5.35 -22.86
N ALA A 63 -10.06 6.16 -21.95
CA ALA A 63 -9.52 7.45 -21.58
C ALA A 63 -8.13 7.31 -20.92
N ILE A 64 -7.98 6.38 -19.99
CA ILE A 64 -6.70 6.10 -19.32
C ILE A 64 -5.66 5.60 -20.34
N ALA A 65 -6.07 4.74 -21.29
CA ALA A 65 -5.19 4.32 -22.38
C ALA A 65 -4.77 5.52 -23.27
N GLY A 66 -5.71 6.42 -23.57
CA GLY A 66 -5.45 7.67 -24.29
C GLY A 66 -4.48 8.59 -23.55
N MET A 67 -4.59 8.68 -22.22
CA MET A 67 -3.59 9.37 -21.38
C MET A 67 -2.22 8.72 -21.56
N GLY A 68 -2.11 7.40 -21.44
CA GLY A 68 -0.83 6.69 -21.62
C GLY A 68 -0.20 6.91 -23.00
N ALA A 69 -1.00 6.90 -24.07
CA ALA A 69 -0.54 7.13 -25.44
C ALA A 69 -0.03 8.57 -25.68
N ASN A 70 -0.45 9.52 -24.86
CA ASN A 70 -0.11 10.94 -24.98
C ASN A 70 0.77 11.44 -23.82
N ALA A 71 1.42 10.53 -23.08
CA ALA A 71 2.32 10.88 -21.98
C ALA A 71 3.71 11.37 -22.47
N LEU A 72 3.78 11.97 -23.66
CA LEU A 72 4.99 12.51 -24.24
C LEU A 72 5.23 13.96 -23.75
N PRO A 73 6.50 14.40 -23.68
CA PRO A 73 6.84 15.70 -23.12
C PRO A 73 6.50 16.89 -24.02
N ASP A 74 5.90 16.69 -25.20
CA ASP A 74 5.51 17.80 -26.07
C ASP A 74 4.16 18.41 -25.66
N CYS A 75 4.01 19.72 -25.83
CA CYS A 75 2.82 20.46 -25.41
C CYS A 75 1.53 19.96 -26.09
N SER A 76 1.62 19.44 -27.33
CA SER A 76 0.48 18.91 -28.07
C SER A 76 -0.02 17.61 -27.43
N SER A 77 0.87 16.65 -27.19
CA SER A 77 0.55 15.41 -26.47
C SER A 77 0.07 15.70 -25.07
N LEU A 78 0.69 16.64 -24.35
CA LEU A 78 0.30 16.98 -22.99
C LEU A 78 -1.12 17.61 -22.93
N SER A 79 -1.49 18.43 -23.92
CA SER A 79 -2.86 18.92 -24.05
C SER A 79 -3.87 17.78 -24.24
N GLN A 80 -3.53 16.81 -25.10
CA GLN A 80 -4.36 15.62 -25.33
C GLN A 80 -4.44 14.73 -24.08
N PHE A 81 -3.33 14.56 -23.36
CA PHE A 81 -3.29 13.86 -22.06
C PHE A 81 -4.31 14.46 -21.08
N PHE A 82 -4.32 15.79 -20.92
CA PHE A 82 -5.29 16.42 -20.03
C PHE A 82 -6.72 16.38 -20.54
N ALA A 83 -6.93 16.40 -21.86
CA ALA A 83 -8.26 16.20 -22.44
C ALA A 83 -8.81 14.80 -22.11
N PHE A 84 -7.98 13.76 -22.25
CA PHE A 84 -8.36 12.41 -21.85
C PHE A 84 -8.56 12.28 -20.34
N ALA A 85 -7.75 12.96 -19.52
CA ALA A 85 -7.96 13.03 -18.08
C ALA A 85 -9.31 13.68 -17.74
N ALA A 86 -9.61 14.85 -18.32
CA ALA A 86 -10.90 15.53 -18.15
C ALA A 86 -12.07 14.61 -18.52
N PHE A 87 -11.94 13.86 -19.62
CA PHE A 87 -12.96 12.89 -20.03
C PHE A 87 -13.12 11.76 -19.00
N ALA A 88 -12.01 11.17 -18.52
CA ALA A 88 -12.06 10.10 -17.50
C ALA A 88 -12.75 10.55 -16.21
N TRP A 89 -12.43 11.75 -15.73
CA TRP A 89 -13.07 12.35 -14.54
C TRP A 89 -14.54 12.73 -14.81
N GLY A 90 -14.89 13.15 -16.03
CA GLY A 90 -16.26 13.41 -16.44
C GLY A 90 -17.15 12.17 -16.35
N MET A 91 -16.62 11.01 -16.74
CA MET A 91 -17.34 9.73 -16.62
C MET A 91 -17.62 9.34 -15.15
N GLU A 92 -16.72 9.69 -14.24
CA GLU A 92 -16.93 9.52 -12.79
C GLU A 92 -17.99 10.49 -12.26
N ALA A 93 -17.94 11.76 -12.68
CA ALA A 93 -18.92 12.77 -12.31
C ALA A 93 -20.35 12.36 -12.70
N VAL A 94 -20.53 11.84 -13.91
CA VAL A 94 -21.83 11.31 -14.40
C VAL A 94 -22.30 10.14 -13.53
N SER A 95 -21.40 9.27 -13.10
CA SER A 95 -21.74 8.15 -12.21
C SER A 95 -22.23 8.61 -10.84
N HIS A 96 -21.58 9.61 -10.25
CA HIS A 96 -22.07 10.21 -9.01
C HIS A 96 -23.38 10.97 -9.20
N LEU A 97 -23.58 11.64 -10.34
CA LEU A 97 -24.83 12.36 -10.64
C LEU A 97 -26.05 11.42 -10.69
N GLU A 98 -25.90 10.20 -11.21
CA GLU A 98 -26.97 9.20 -11.15
C GLU A 98 -27.30 8.76 -9.72
N VAL A 99 -26.28 8.59 -8.87
CA VAL A 99 -26.49 8.27 -7.45
C VAL A 99 -27.21 9.42 -6.74
N VAL A 100 -26.86 10.66 -7.06
CA VAL A 100 -27.56 11.86 -6.57
C VAL A 100 -29.02 11.86 -7.03
N HIS A 101 -29.28 11.62 -8.31
CA HIS A 101 -30.64 11.53 -8.85
C HIS A 101 -31.47 10.42 -8.17
N MET A 102 -30.86 9.26 -7.94
CA MET A 102 -31.49 8.16 -7.19
C MET A 102 -31.79 8.56 -5.73
N CYS A 103 -30.91 9.32 -5.08
CA CYS A 103 -31.14 9.81 -3.72
C CYS A 103 -32.22 10.90 -3.65
N LEU A 104 -32.33 11.74 -4.69
CA LEU A 104 -33.39 12.76 -4.80
C LEU A 104 -34.76 12.13 -5.01
N THR A 105 -34.84 11.05 -5.80
CA THR A 105 -36.10 10.34 -6.07
C THR A 105 -36.54 9.43 -4.92
N ASN A 106 -35.64 9.04 -4.00
CA ASN A 106 -35.95 8.18 -2.87
C ASN A 106 -35.52 8.79 -1.51
N PRO A 107 -36.46 9.33 -0.71
CA PRO A 107 -36.15 10.04 0.53
C PRO A 107 -35.49 9.16 1.60
N LYS A 108 -35.60 7.82 1.50
CA LYS A 108 -34.93 6.88 2.41
C LYS A 108 -33.39 6.94 2.32
N HIS A 109 -32.83 7.53 1.27
CA HIS A 109 -31.38 7.65 1.04
C HIS A 109 -30.85 9.08 1.19
N SER A 110 -31.63 9.99 1.79
CA SER A 110 -31.25 11.40 1.99
C SER A 110 -29.92 11.61 2.73
N SER A 111 -29.50 10.67 3.60
CA SER A 111 -28.19 10.72 4.27
C SER A 111 -27.00 10.59 3.32
N HIS A 112 -27.16 9.91 2.19
CA HIS A 112 -26.14 9.74 1.15
C HIS A 112 -26.16 10.86 0.11
N LEU A 113 -27.27 11.61 0.01
CA LEU A 113 -27.44 12.66 -0.97
C LEU A 113 -26.31 13.69 -0.85
N VAL A 114 -26.09 14.24 0.35
CA VAL A 114 -25.08 15.30 0.54
C VAL A 114 -23.67 14.81 0.23
N GLN A 115 -23.33 13.58 0.62
CA GLN A 115 -22.01 13.02 0.35
C GLN A 115 -21.77 12.82 -1.16
N ASN A 116 -22.75 12.25 -1.88
CA ASN A 116 -22.62 12.02 -3.32
C ASN A 116 -22.67 13.33 -4.10
N THR A 117 -23.54 14.28 -3.74
CA THR A 117 -23.57 15.62 -4.35
C THR A 117 -22.23 16.31 -4.19
N PHE A 118 -21.61 16.17 -3.03
CA PHE A 118 -20.28 16.73 -2.81
C PHE A 118 -19.23 16.08 -3.71
N PHE A 119 -19.17 14.74 -3.78
CA PHE A 119 -18.25 14.07 -4.70
C PHE A 119 -18.48 14.49 -6.15
N THR A 120 -19.73 14.57 -6.60
CA THR A 120 -20.09 15.10 -7.92
C THR A 120 -19.50 16.49 -8.16
N ILE A 121 -19.64 17.41 -7.20
CA ILE A 121 -19.09 18.77 -7.31
C ILE A 121 -17.55 18.73 -7.43
N VAL A 122 -16.88 17.94 -6.60
CA VAL A 122 -15.42 17.78 -6.68
C VAL A 122 -14.99 17.23 -8.04
N GLU A 123 -15.70 16.22 -8.57
CA GLU A 123 -15.37 15.68 -9.89
C GLU A 123 -15.59 16.70 -11.00
N PHE A 124 -16.66 17.51 -10.95
CA PHE A 124 -16.84 18.58 -11.92
C PHE A 124 -15.75 19.64 -11.83
N VAL A 125 -15.31 20.01 -10.62
CA VAL A 125 -14.17 20.91 -10.44
C VAL A 125 -12.90 20.30 -11.06
N ASN A 126 -12.64 19.00 -10.84
CA ASN A 126 -11.51 18.30 -11.44
C ASN A 126 -11.58 18.34 -12.97
N VAL A 127 -12.75 18.07 -13.56
CA VAL A 127 -12.97 18.16 -15.02
C VAL A 127 -12.65 19.56 -15.53
N ILE A 128 -13.16 20.61 -14.89
CA ILE A 128 -12.90 22.00 -15.28
C ILE A 128 -11.41 22.29 -15.23
N VAL A 129 -10.72 21.88 -14.16
CA VAL A 129 -9.27 22.09 -14.04
C VAL A 129 -8.51 21.37 -15.14
N TYR A 130 -8.84 20.12 -15.45
CA TYR A 130 -8.18 19.39 -16.53
C TYR A 130 -8.46 19.99 -17.92
N ILE A 131 -9.66 20.52 -18.16
CA ILE A 131 -9.95 21.29 -19.39
C ILE A 131 -9.08 22.55 -19.43
N CYS A 132 -8.98 23.30 -18.33
CA CYS A 132 -8.12 24.48 -18.26
C CYS A 132 -6.64 24.12 -18.49
N LEU A 133 -6.15 23.04 -17.89
CA LEU A 133 -4.78 22.53 -18.12
C LEU A 133 -4.56 22.10 -19.56
N SER A 134 -5.55 21.44 -20.19
CA SER A 134 -5.51 21.07 -21.61
C SER A 134 -5.43 22.29 -22.52
N CYS A 135 -6.27 23.31 -22.29
CA CYS A 135 -6.23 24.57 -23.03
C CYS A 135 -4.93 25.34 -22.80
N PHE A 136 -4.44 25.38 -21.55
CA PHE A 136 -3.18 26.02 -21.21
C PHE A 136 -2.00 25.31 -21.87
N ALA A 137 -1.99 23.98 -21.86
CA ALA A 137 -0.97 23.18 -22.51
C ALA A 137 -0.94 23.40 -24.04
N ALA A 138 -2.11 23.53 -24.67
CA ALA A 138 -2.20 23.81 -26.10
C ALA A 138 -1.58 25.16 -26.50
N GLY A 139 -1.56 26.14 -25.59
CA GLY A 139 -1.06 27.49 -25.85
C GLY A 139 0.30 27.82 -25.21
N SER A 140 0.88 26.90 -24.43
CA SER A 140 2.14 27.13 -23.71
C SER A 140 3.32 26.53 -24.47
N GLU A 141 4.44 27.25 -24.48
CA GLU A 141 5.73 26.73 -24.94
C GLU A 141 6.50 26.02 -23.80
N SER A 142 6.13 26.29 -22.54
CA SER A 142 6.79 25.74 -21.37
C SER A 142 6.02 24.57 -20.77
N VAL A 143 6.59 23.38 -20.92
CA VAL A 143 6.12 22.13 -20.34
C VAL A 143 6.20 22.15 -18.79
N GLY A 144 7.22 22.83 -18.25
CA GLY A 144 7.45 22.91 -16.81
C GLY A 144 6.35 23.65 -16.05
N ALA A 145 5.80 24.74 -16.60
CA ALA A 145 4.68 25.46 -15.99
C ALA A 145 3.44 24.57 -15.86
N ILE A 146 3.23 23.71 -16.86
CA ILE A 146 2.09 22.81 -16.93
C ILE A 146 2.22 21.68 -15.91
N TYR A 147 3.38 21.05 -15.81
CA TYR A 147 3.64 20.05 -14.77
C TYR A 147 3.59 20.65 -13.37
N THR A 148 4.05 21.89 -13.18
CA THR A 148 3.95 22.59 -11.89
C THR A 148 2.49 22.82 -11.51
N ALA A 149 1.66 23.32 -12.43
CA ALA A 149 0.23 23.51 -12.20
C ALA A 149 -0.48 22.17 -11.93
N TRP A 150 -0.15 21.12 -12.68
CA TRP A 150 -0.68 19.78 -12.47
C TRP A 150 -0.25 19.19 -11.13
N LEU A 151 1.00 19.38 -10.70
CA LEU A 151 1.51 18.86 -9.44
C LEU A 151 0.88 19.59 -8.25
N VAL A 152 0.75 20.93 -8.32
CA VAL A 152 -0.02 21.71 -7.34
C VAL A 152 -1.46 21.16 -7.27
N PHE A 153 -2.12 20.98 -8.41
CA PHE A 153 -3.47 20.41 -8.43
C PHE A 153 -3.51 18.96 -7.91
N PHE A 154 -2.53 18.12 -8.20
CA PHE A 154 -2.49 16.74 -7.72
C PHE A 154 -2.32 16.68 -6.20
N CYS A 155 -1.45 17.53 -5.65
CA CYS A 155 -1.20 17.65 -4.22
C CYS A 155 -2.39 18.23 -3.44
N PHE A 156 -3.11 19.21 -4.02
CA PHE A 156 -4.19 19.92 -3.32
C PHE A 156 -5.60 19.50 -3.75
N GLY A 157 -5.76 18.85 -4.90
CA GLY A 157 -7.01 18.78 -5.66
C GLY A 157 -7.55 17.38 -5.98
N SER A 158 -6.73 16.36 -6.29
CA SER A 158 -7.27 15.07 -6.79
C SER A 158 -7.20 13.88 -5.82
N THR A 159 -6.09 13.69 -5.08
CA THR A 159 -5.90 12.46 -4.28
C THR A 159 -6.36 12.58 -2.82
N MET A 160 -6.42 13.80 -2.30
CA MET A 160 -6.63 14.09 -0.88
C MET A 160 -7.98 14.74 -0.57
N THR A 161 -8.51 15.43 -1.56
CA THR A 161 -9.60 16.40 -1.49
C THR A 161 -10.93 15.75 -1.15
N PRO A 162 -11.36 14.64 -1.80
CA PRO A 162 -12.68 14.08 -1.53
C PRO A 162 -12.84 13.66 -0.07
N THR A 163 -11.80 13.06 0.52
CA THR A 163 -11.85 12.57 1.91
C THR A 163 -11.67 13.71 2.92
N LEU A 164 -10.70 14.60 2.71
CA LEU A 164 -10.47 15.74 3.60
C LEU A 164 -11.65 16.72 3.59
N TRP A 165 -12.20 17.02 2.41
CA TRP A 165 -13.39 17.85 2.30
C TRP A 165 -14.64 17.15 2.79
N ALA A 166 -14.83 15.85 2.55
CA ALA A 166 -15.93 15.12 3.18
C ALA A 166 -15.84 15.20 4.71
N MET A 167 -14.65 15.13 5.30
CA MET A 167 -14.45 15.33 6.74
C MET A 167 -14.72 16.78 7.18
N LEU A 168 -14.22 17.77 6.44
CA LEU A 168 -14.44 19.19 6.71
C LEU A 168 -15.93 19.54 6.64
N LEU A 169 -16.60 19.12 5.57
CA LEU A 169 -18.03 19.31 5.37
C LEU A 169 -18.85 18.56 6.41
N ALA A 170 -18.48 17.33 6.78
CA ALA A 170 -19.12 16.63 7.89
C ALA A 170 -18.93 17.35 9.24
N LYS A 171 -17.87 18.16 9.39
CA LYS A 171 -17.66 19.00 10.57
C LYS A 171 -18.48 20.29 10.50
N VAL A 172 -18.52 20.94 9.34
CA VAL A 172 -19.30 22.16 9.08
C VAL A 172 -20.80 21.88 9.15
N SER A 173 -21.28 20.83 8.49
CA SER A 173 -22.69 20.44 8.49
C SER A 173 -23.20 20.05 9.88
N ARG A 174 -22.35 19.46 10.73
CA ARG A 174 -22.64 19.23 12.15
C ARG A 174 -22.76 20.53 12.94
N ARG A 175 -21.88 21.50 12.70
CA ARG A 175 -21.98 22.83 13.34
C ARG A 175 -23.24 23.58 12.94
N LEU A 176 -23.64 23.46 11.67
CA LEU A 176 -24.84 24.10 11.13
C LEU A 176 -26.14 23.34 11.46
N GLY A 177 -26.06 22.14 12.07
CA GLY A 177 -27.24 21.31 12.36
C GLY A 177 -27.95 20.75 11.13
N VAL A 178 -27.41 20.95 9.92
CA VAL A 178 -28.02 20.56 8.64
C VAL A 178 -28.02 19.04 8.46
N LEU A 179 -26.99 18.37 8.97
CA LEU A 179 -26.87 16.91 8.90
C LEU A 179 -26.75 16.29 10.28
N LYS A 180 -27.79 15.56 10.70
CA LYS A 180 -27.69 14.54 11.76
C LYS A 180 -26.98 13.29 11.22
N PHE A 181 -25.79 13.45 10.66
CA PHE A 181 -24.97 12.30 10.27
C PHE A 181 -24.34 11.74 11.54
N ASN A 182 -24.78 10.55 11.97
CA ASN A 182 -24.08 9.80 13.00
C ASN A 182 -22.98 8.97 12.33
N PRO A 183 -21.70 9.41 12.34
CA PRO A 183 -20.63 8.70 11.66
C PRO A 183 -20.34 7.31 12.25
N ARG A 184 -20.93 6.97 13.41
CA ARG A 184 -20.81 5.64 14.02
C ARG A 184 -21.72 4.60 13.37
N GLU A 185 -22.87 5.00 12.83
CA GLU A 185 -23.85 4.06 12.28
C GLU A 185 -23.60 3.75 10.79
N ASN A 186 -22.92 4.64 10.07
CA ASN A 186 -22.72 4.53 8.63
C ASN A 186 -21.25 4.37 8.19
N SER A 187 -20.32 4.04 9.11
CA SER A 187 -18.97 3.67 8.67
C SER A 187 -19.01 2.29 8.03
N LEU A 188 -18.90 2.23 6.70
CA LEU A 188 -18.68 0.96 6.02
C LEU A 188 -17.46 0.28 6.64
N PRO A 189 -17.58 -1.00 7.08
CA PRO A 189 -16.43 -1.71 7.63
C PRO A 189 -15.35 -1.78 6.55
N MET A 190 -14.27 -1.04 6.76
CA MET A 190 -13.13 -1.05 5.83
C MET A 190 -12.37 -2.36 6.02
N ASN A 191 -12.32 -3.18 4.96
CA ASN A 191 -11.45 -4.34 4.96
C ASN A 191 -10.00 -3.88 4.82
N VAL A 192 -9.31 -3.77 5.97
CA VAL A 192 -7.92 -3.34 6.05
C VAL A 192 -7.00 -4.20 5.20
N GLN A 193 -7.23 -5.53 5.16
CA GLN A 193 -6.41 -6.45 4.37
C GLN A 193 -6.47 -6.12 2.88
N TYR A 194 -7.68 -5.84 2.39
CA TYR A 194 -7.88 -5.47 1.00
C TYR A 194 -7.17 -4.15 0.66
N VAL A 195 -7.29 -3.14 1.52
CA VAL A 195 -6.63 -1.84 1.29
C VAL A 195 -5.10 -1.98 1.32
N THR A 196 -4.55 -2.74 2.27
CA THR A 196 -3.09 -2.99 2.34
C THR A 196 -2.58 -3.76 1.15
N GLU A 197 -3.34 -4.76 0.68
CA GLU A 197 -2.99 -5.55 -0.49
C GLU A 197 -2.93 -4.67 -1.74
N ARG A 198 -3.90 -3.76 -1.93
CA ARG A 198 -3.91 -2.83 -3.07
C ARG A 198 -2.73 -1.87 -3.06
N PHE A 199 -2.36 -1.32 -1.90
CA PHE A 199 -1.17 -0.48 -1.80
C PHE A 199 0.12 -1.26 -2.05
N GLY A 200 0.22 -2.49 -1.54
CA GLY A 200 1.35 -3.37 -1.82
C GLY A 200 1.45 -3.75 -3.31
N LEU A 201 0.34 -4.06 -3.96
CA LEU A 201 0.33 -4.35 -5.41
C LEU A 201 0.73 -3.13 -6.23
N PHE A 202 0.23 -1.95 -5.89
CA PHE A 202 0.61 -0.72 -6.58
C PHE A 202 2.10 -0.42 -6.39
N GLN A 203 2.65 -0.64 -5.19
CA GLN A 203 4.08 -0.54 -4.93
C GLN A 203 4.90 -1.46 -5.85
N ILE A 204 4.49 -2.72 -6.03
CA ILE A 204 5.18 -3.66 -6.94
C ILE A 204 5.19 -3.12 -8.36
N ILE A 205 4.08 -2.56 -8.84
CA ILE A 205 3.99 -1.99 -10.19
C ILE A 205 5.00 -0.85 -10.34
N VAL A 206 5.02 0.11 -9.40
CA VAL A 206 5.95 1.26 -9.46
C VAL A 206 7.43 0.83 -9.36
N ILE A 207 7.73 -0.18 -8.52
CA ILE A 207 9.07 -0.78 -8.47
C ILE A 207 9.40 -1.49 -9.79
N GLY A 208 8.42 -2.19 -10.39
CA GLY A 208 8.57 -2.85 -11.69
C GLY A 208 8.96 -1.88 -12.79
N GLU A 209 8.29 -0.72 -12.86
CA GLU A 209 8.67 0.36 -13.78
C GLU A 209 10.10 0.87 -13.52
N THR A 210 10.51 0.98 -12.25
CA THR A 210 11.90 1.36 -11.89
C THR A 210 12.92 0.31 -12.34
N VAL A 211 12.57 -0.99 -12.28
CA VAL A 211 13.42 -2.08 -12.75
C VAL A 211 13.52 -2.08 -14.28
N ILE A 212 12.39 -1.90 -14.98
CA ILE A 212 12.36 -1.81 -16.44
C ILE A 212 13.20 -0.60 -16.89
N ALA A 213 12.99 0.55 -16.25
CA ALA A 213 13.77 1.76 -16.44
C ALA A 213 15.28 1.49 -16.32
N GLY A 214 15.72 0.95 -15.19
CA GLY A 214 17.12 0.62 -14.96
C GLY A 214 17.69 -0.42 -15.94
N SER A 215 16.84 -1.33 -16.44
CA SER A 215 17.23 -2.37 -17.40
C SER A 215 17.41 -1.87 -18.82
N ALA A 216 16.91 -0.68 -19.16
CA ALA A 216 17.08 -0.09 -20.50
C ALA A 216 18.58 0.03 -20.85
N GLY A 217 19.42 0.35 -19.87
CA GLY A 217 20.88 0.41 -20.01
C GLY A 217 21.58 -0.94 -20.26
N PHE A 218 20.88 -2.07 -20.28
CA PHE A 218 21.47 -3.34 -20.74
C PHE A 218 21.49 -3.48 -22.26
N GLN A 219 20.70 -2.68 -22.99
CA GLN A 219 20.79 -2.68 -24.44
C GLN A 219 22.17 -2.16 -24.84
N GLY A 220 22.99 -3.02 -25.45
CA GLY A 220 24.37 -2.67 -25.78
C GLY A 220 25.34 -2.64 -24.60
N PHE A 221 25.02 -3.27 -23.46
CA PHE A 221 25.81 -3.19 -22.22
C PHE A 221 27.33 -3.32 -22.40
N ALA A 222 27.80 -4.23 -23.26
CA ALA A 222 29.23 -4.45 -23.53
C ALA A 222 29.94 -3.25 -24.19
N ASN A 223 29.19 -2.43 -24.92
CA ASN A 223 29.67 -1.21 -25.59
C ASN A 223 29.42 0.05 -24.75
N ASN A 224 28.63 -0.06 -23.68
CA ASN A 224 28.34 1.06 -22.80
C ASN A 224 29.56 1.42 -21.97
N GLU A 225 29.69 2.71 -21.65
CA GLU A 225 30.77 3.16 -20.79
C GLU A 225 30.64 2.57 -19.38
N SER A 226 31.79 2.40 -18.70
CA SER A 226 31.84 1.78 -17.36
C SER A 226 30.89 2.46 -16.36
N HIS A 227 30.71 3.77 -16.46
CA HIS A 227 29.83 4.54 -15.60
C HIS A 227 28.34 4.17 -15.82
N GLN A 228 27.92 3.95 -17.07
CA GLN A 228 26.56 3.52 -17.42
C GLN A 228 26.27 2.10 -16.93
N GLN A 229 27.26 1.21 -17.07
CA GLN A 229 27.17 -0.16 -16.57
C GLN A 229 26.96 -0.18 -15.05
N ILE A 230 27.70 0.65 -14.31
CA ILE A 230 27.56 0.79 -12.86
C ILE A 230 26.19 1.37 -12.50
N ALA A 231 25.74 2.44 -13.17
CA ALA A 231 24.43 3.03 -12.94
C ALA A 231 23.29 2.02 -13.14
N CYS A 232 23.36 1.22 -14.20
CA CYS A 232 22.41 0.14 -14.48
C CYS A 232 22.37 -0.89 -13.34
N ILE A 233 23.51 -1.41 -12.89
CA ILE A 233 23.58 -2.37 -11.78
C ILE A 233 23.02 -1.76 -10.48
N MET A 234 23.43 -0.52 -10.17
CA MET A 234 23.01 0.18 -8.96
C MET A 234 21.50 0.47 -8.94
N SER A 235 20.89 0.75 -10.10
CA SER A 235 19.44 0.94 -10.21
C SER A 235 18.64 -0.30 -9.79
N LEU A 236 19.10 -1.50 -10.18
CA LEU A 236 18.49 -2.78 -9.80
C LEU A 236 18.66 -3.04 -8.31
N VAL A 237 19.86 -2.78 -7.78
CA VAL A 237 20.13 -2.90 -6.34
C VAL A 237 19.19 -1.97 -5.56
N LEU A 238 19.02 -0.72 -6.02
CA LEU A 238 18.11 0.23 -5.39
C LEU A 238 16.65 -0.24 -5.43
N ALA A 239 16.19 -0.80 -6.55
CA ALA A 239 14.84 -1.34 -6.67
C ALA A 239 14.61 -2.51 -5.69
N VAL A 240 15.60 -3.41 -5.54
CA VAL A 240 15.55 -4.51 -4.57
C VAL A 240 15.53 -3.98 -3.13
N LEU A 241 16.40 -3.03 -2.79
CA LEU A 241 16.44 -2.42 -1.45
C LEU A 241 15.12 -1.72 -1.12
N THR A 242 14.56 -0.97 -2.05
CA THR A 242 13.26 -0.29 -1.93
C THR A 242 12.13 -1.29 -1.65
N LYS A 243 12.10 -2.41 -2.39
CA LYS A 243 11.16 -3.51 -2.16
C LYS A 243 11.30 -4.06 -0.75
N LEU A 244 12.53 -4.42 -0.35
CA LEU A 244 12.79 -5.04 0.94
C LEU A 244 12.40 -4.11 2.09
N LEU A 245 12.78 -2.83 2.02
CA LEU A 245 12.42 -1.82 3.03
C LEU A 245 10.91 -1.64 3.18
N TYR A 246 10.16 -1.62 2.07
CA TYR A 246 8.71 -1.46 2.11
C TYR A 246 8.01 -2.66 2.76
N TYR A 247 8.36 -3.88 2.35
CA TYR A 247 7.66 -5.09 2.82
C TYR A 247 8.03 -5.48 4.25
N GLU A 248 9.23 -5.17 4.71
CA GLU A 248 9.65 -5.36 6.12
C GLU A 248 8.91 -4.46 7.12
N LEU A 249 8.22 -3.44 6.62
CA LEU A 249 7.46 -2.48 7.42
C LEU A 249 6.01 -2.89 7.69
N GLN A 250 5.52 -3.92 7.00
CA GLN A 250 4.12 -4.35 7.08
C GLN A 250 3.79 -4.85 8.49
N ALA A 251 2.78 -4.23 9.11
CA ALA A 251 2.34 -4.57 10.46
C ALA A 251 1.29 -5.70 10.44
N GLU A 252 1.19 -6.43 11.56
CA GLU A 252 0.05 -7.29 11.81
C GLU A 252 -1.28 -6.53 11.68
N GLN A 253 -2.29 -7.16 11.07
CA GLN A 253 -3.60 -6.53 10.80
C GLN A 253 -4.24 -5.88 12.04
N LYS A 254 -4.03 -6.44 13.24
CA LYS A 254 -4.59 -5.93 14.50
C LYS A 254 -3.99 -4.57 14.90
N LYS A 255 -2.73 -4.30 14.55
CA LYS A 255 -2.00 -3.08 14.92
C LYS A 255 -1.80 -2.13 13.73
N HIS A 256 -2.55 -2.36 12.66
CA HIS A 256 -2.48 -1.58 11.45
C HIS A 256 -2.94 -0.13 11.67
N ALA A 257 -2.29 0.84 11.01
CA ALA A 257 -2.56 2.27 11.16
C ALA A 257 -4.04 2.63 10.92
N LEU A 258 -4.66 1.99 9.90
CA LEU A 258 -6.08 2.14 9.56
C LEU A 258 -7.05 1.77 10.69
N ARG A 259 -6.66 0.89 11.62
CA ARG A 259 -7.51 0.50 12.78
C ARG A 259 -7.26 1.35 14.01
N ARG A 260 -6.08 1.96 14.12
CA ARG A 260 -5.63 2.66 15.33
C ARG A 260 -6.40 3.96 15.54
N SER A 261 -6.38 4.83 14.54
CA SER A 261 -7.07 6.12 14.60
C SER A 261 -7.34 6.64 13.20
N LYS A 262 -8.34 7.51 13.07
CA LYS A 262 -8.64 8.19 11.79
C LYS A 262 -7.45 8.99 11.28
N MET A 263 -6.71 9.64 12.19
CA MET A 263 -5.53 10.42 11.83
C MET A 263 -4.40 9.51 11.34
N SER A 264 -4.14 8.40 12.04
CA SER A 264 -3.13 7.41 11.59
C SER A 264 -3.51 6.79 10.25
N GLY A 265 -4.78 6.52 10.00
CA GLY A 265 -5.26 6.06 8.70
C GLY A 265 -5.08 7.09 7.59
N LEU A 266 -5.37 8.38 7.87
CA LEU A 266 -5.14 9.47 6.93
C LEU A 266 -3.65 9.63 6.61
N VAL A 267 -2.79 9.68 7.64
CA VAL A 267 -1.33 9.78 7.48
C VAL A 267 -0.79 8.58 6.71
N TYR A 268 -1.30 7.37 6.97
CA TYR A 268 -0.95 6.16 6.23
C TYR A 268 -1.27 6.30 4.73
N THR A 269 -2.47 6.74 4.37
CA THR A 269 -2.87 6.94 2.97
C THR A 269 -2.05 8.05 2.31
N LEU A 270 -1.85 9.18 2.99
CA LEU A 270 -1.04 10.31 2.52
C LEU A 270 0.40 9.92 2.21
N SER A 271 1.02 9.21 3.14
CA SER A 271 2.42 8.83 3.01
C SER A 271 2.62 7.86 1.85
N HIS A 272 1.64 7.00 1.54
CA HIS A 272 1.70 6.15 0.34
C HIS A 272 1.67 6.96 -0.95
N SER A 273 0.84 7.99 -1.05
CA SER A 273 0.81 8.86 -2.24
C SER A 273 2.16 9.52 -2.52
N VAL A 274 2.80 10.07 -1.48
CA VAL A 274 4.14 10.66 -1.58
C VAL A 274 5.19 9.59 -1.91
N LEU A 275 5.09 8.42 -1.27
CA LEU A 275 5.98 7.28 -1.51
C LEU A 275 5.96 6.86 -2.99
N PHE A 276 4.77 6.64 -3.56
CA PHE A 276 4.64 6.22 -4.96
C PHE A 276 5.15 7.28 -5.94
N CYS A 277 4.83 8.55 -5.69
CA CYS A 277 5.31 9.66 -6.51
C CYS A 277 6.84 9.77 -6.47
N SER A 278 7.43 9.71 -5.28
CA SER A 278 8.89 9.74 -5.11
C SER A 278 9.58 8.56 -5.82
N LEU A 279 9.00 7.36 -5.73
CA LEU A 279 9.57 6.19 -6.37
C LEU A 279 9.45 6.24 -7.90
N ALA A 280 8.31 6.67 -8.43
CA ALA A 280 8.13 6.85 -9.87
C ALA A 280 9.12 7.88 -10.42
N ALA A 281 9.33 9.00 -9.71
CA ALA A 281 10.30 10.02 -10.08
C ALA A 281 11.74 9.48 -10.05
N MET A 282 12.11 8.72 -9.00
CA MET A 282 13.40 8.04 -8.94
C MET A 282 13.59 7.08 -10.13
N GLY A 283 12.59 6.28 -10.47
CA GLY A 283 12.63 5.36 -11.60
C GLY A 283 12.81 6.08 -12.94
N SER A 284 12.10 7.18 -13.17
CA SER A 284 12.26 8.00 -14.37
C SER A 284 13.67 8.58 -14.49
N LEU A 285 14.24 9.10 -13.40
CA LEU A 285 15.61 9.64 -13.43
C LEU A 285 16.65 8.53 -13.68
N LEU A 286 16.43 7.34 -13.11
CA LEU A 286 17.30 6.17 -13.36
C LEU A 286 17.19 5.66 -14.79
N HIS A 287 16.03 5.76 -15.42
CA HIS A 287 15.88 5.44 -16.84
C HIS A 287 16.82 6.30 -17.68
N ASP A 288 16.79 7.62 -17.50
CA ASP A 288 17.54 8.56 -18.32
C ASP A 288 19.06 8.31 -18.25
N VAL A 289 19.62 8.14 -17.04
CA VAL A 289 21.05 7.81 -16.87
C VAL A 289 21.41 6.43 -17.43
N SER A 290 20.50 5.46 -17.35
CA SER A 290 20.74 4.13 -17.89
C SER A 290 20.66 4.11 -19.42
N ALA A 291 19.86 4.98 -20.03
CA ALA A 291 19.67 5.12 -21.47
C ALA A 291 20.77 5.96 -22.14
N ALA A 292 21.97 6.01 -21.55
CA ALA A 292 23.14 6.74 -22.02
C ALA A 292 22.96 8.27 -22.14
N HIS A 293 22.01 8.86 -21.41
CA HIS A 293 21.91 10.31 -21.28
C HIS A 293 22.62 10.75 -20.01
N GLU A 294 23.55 11.70 -20.11
CA GLU A 294 24.10 12.37 -18.93
C GLU A 294 22.99 13.13 -18.22
N TRP A 295 22.97 13.07 -16.88
CA TRP A 295 22.01 13.86 -16.13
C TRP A 295 22.33 15.34 -16.28
N ASP A 296 21.31 16.12 -16.61
CA ASP A 296 21.38 17.55 -16.40
C ASP A 296 21.54 17.85 -14.90
N SER A 297 21.99 19.07 -14.58
CA SER A 297 22.23 19.48 -13.20
C SER A 297 20.97 19.43 -12.32
N THR A 298 19.80 19.58 -12.92
CA THR A 298 18.51 19.56 -12.23
C THR A 298 18.09 18.13 -11.90
N GLN A 299 18.18 17.21 -12.86
CA GLN A 299 17.92 15.78 -12.70
C GLN A 299 18.83 15.16 -11.64
N ARG A 300 20.12 15.51 -11.69
CA ARG A 300 21.14 15.09 -10.73
C ARG A 300 20.81 15.51 -9.30
N ALA A 301 20.40 16.77 -9.12
CA ALA A 301 19.96 17.28 -7.82
C ALA A 301 18.61 16.71 -7.37
N MET A 302 17.68 16.45 -8.30
CA MET A 302 16.35 15.92 -8.00
C MET A 302 16.39 14.46 -7.53
N PHE A 303 17.32 13.65 -8.04
CA PHE A 303 17.42 12.22 -7.68
C PHE A 303 17.57 11.97 -6.16
N PRO A 304 18.53 12.57 -5.44
CA PRO A 304 18.63 12.41 -3.99
C PRO A 304 17.46 13.07 -3.24
N VAL A 305 16.85 14.14 -3.78
CA VAL A 305 15.63 14.73 -3.22
C VAL A 305 14.47 13.74 -3.24
N PHE A 306 14.18 13.09 -4.37
CA PHE A 306 13.12 12.09 -4.43
C PHE A 306 13.44 10.87 -3.57
N SER A 307 14.70 10.44 -3.53
CA SER A 307 15.18 9.38 -2.63
C SER A 307 14.95 9.73 -1.15
N SER A 308 15.15 11.00 -0.79
CA SER A 308 14.87 11.49 0.57
C SER A 308 13.37 11.45 0.91
N LEU A 309 12.50 11.82 -0.03
CA LEU A 309 11.04 11.80 0.14
C LEU A 309 10.51 10.37 0.27
N PHE A 310 11.12 9.41 -0.43
CA PHE A 310 10.83 7.99 -0.26
C PHE A 310 11.15 7.53 1.17
N LEU A 311 12.38 7.79 1.66
CA LEU A 311 12.79 7.40 3.02
C LEU A 311 11.96 8.11 4.11
N LEU A 312 11.60 9.38 3.89
CA LEU A 312 10.73 10.12 4.80
C LEU A 312 9.33 9.49 4.84
N SER A 313 8.75 9.16 3.69
CA SER A 313 7.45 8.52 3.59
C SER A 313 7.43 7.16 4.30
N ILE A 314 8.46 6.31 4.08
CA ILE A 314 8.61 5.05 4.82
C ILE A 314 8.76 5.29 6.33
N SER A 315 9.48 6.34 6.75
CA SER A 315 9.62 6.70 8.16
C SER A 315 8.26 7.05 8.79
N ILE A 316 7.44 7.85 8.10
CA ILE A 316 6.10 8.24 8.55
C ILE A 316 5.16 7.02 8.58
N LEU A 317 5.24 6.14 7.59
CA LEU A 317 4.50 4.87 7.59
C LEU A 317 4.89 4.00 8.79
N SER A 318 6.20 3.87 9.07
CA SER A 318 6.68 3.14 10.23
C SER A 318 6.09 3.71 11.53
N LEU A 319 6.11 5.03 11.70
CA LEU A 319 5.53 5.71 12.86
C LEU A 319 4.03 5.46 13.01
N SER A 320 3.31 5.39 11.88
CA SER A 320 1.85 5.19 11.84
C SER A 320 1.41 3.81 12.33
N HIS A 321 2.23 2.77 12.14
CA HIS A 321 1.96 1.43 12.65
C HIS A 321 2.32 1.26 14.13
N GLU A 322 1.44 0.61 14.91
CA GLU A 322 1.80 0.22 16.27
C GLU A 322 2.48 -1.15 16.28
N GLY A 323 3.52 -1.30 17.11
CA GLY A 323 4.04 -2.61 17.50
C GLY A 323 4.61 -3.48 16.39
N VAL A 324 5.06 -2.91 15.27
CA VAL A 324 5.86 -3.63 14.25
C VAL A 324 7.07 -4.27 14.94
N GLY A 325 7.03 -5.59 15.09
CA GLY A 325 8.16 -6.37 15.58
C GLY A 325 8.51 -6.24 17.07
N ARG A 326 7.56 -5.89 17.95
CA ARG A 326 7.78 -5.71 19.41
C ARG A 326 8.39 -6.91 20.19
N GLY A 327 8.67 -8.04 19.56
CA GLY A 327 9.35 -9.18 20.20
C GLY A 327 10.52 -9.78 19.41
N LEU A 328 10.72 -9.36 18.16
CA LEU A 328 11.70 -9.99 17.26
C LEU A 328 12.91 -9.10 16.97
N ARG A 329 12.88 -7.82 17.38
CA ARG A 329 13.92 -6.84 17.03
C ARG A 329 14.71 -6.37 18.26
N VAL A 330 16.05 -6.38 18.18
CA VAL A 330 17.04 -5.81 19.09
C VAL A 330 16.89 -4.30 19.20
N LEU A 331 16.80 -3.62 18.05
CA LEU A 331 16.78 -2.16 18.01
C LEU A 331 15.38 -1.63 18.27
N LYS A 332 15.31 -0.62 19.14
CA LYS A 332 14.07 0.12 19.41
C LYS A 332 13.57 0.76 18.12
N LYS A 333 12.25 0.77 17.94
CA LYS A 333 11.58 1.32 16.74
C LYS A 333 12.00 2.77 16.50
N GLU A 334 12.07 3.54 17.58
CA GLU A 334 12.38 4.98 17.57
C GLU A 334 13.77 5.25 17.00
N VAL A 335 14.75 4.40 17.33
CA VAL A 335 16.12 4.53 16.82
C VAL A 335 16.16 4.27 15.32
N ARG A 336 15.52 3.22 14.84
CA ARG A 336 15.52 2.87 13.40
C ARG A 336 14.83 3.94 12.56
N VAL A 337 13.67 4.43 13.02
CA VAL A 337 12.98 5.54 12.36
C VAL A 337 13.85 6.80 12.42
N GLY A 338 14.51 7.09 13.55
CA GLY A 338 15.40 8.24 13.68
C GLY A 338 16.58 8.19 12.69
N VAL A 339 17.20 7.02 12.52
CA VAL A 339 18.27 6.82 11.52
C VAL A 339 17.75 7.09 10.11
N ARG A 340 16.59 6.52 9.75
CA ARG A 340 15.99 6.72 8.42
C ARG A 340 15.64 8.18 8.13
N ILE A 341 15.07 8.90 9.11
CA ILE A 341 14.80 10.34 9.00
C ILE A 341 16.12 11.11 8.83
N SER A 342 17.17 10.73 9.56
CA SER A 342 18.49 11.36 9.43
C SER A 342 19.05 11.18 8.02
N PHE A 343 18.97 9.98 7.45
CA PHE A 343 19.39 9.73 6.06
C PHE A 343 18.55 10.49 5.03
N SER A 344 17.24 10.61 5.27
CA SER A 344 16.38 11.46 4.43
C SER A 344 16.86 12.92 4.45
N VAL A 345 17.15 13.50 5.62
CA VAL A 345 17.69 14.87 5.72
C VAL A 345 19.04 15.00 5.01
N VAL A 346 19.94 14.03 5.17
CA VAL A 346 21.25 14.03 4.48
C VAL A 346 21.08 14.01 2.97
N LEU A 347 20.20 13.16 2.44
CA LEU A 347 19.93 13.09 0.99
C LEU A 347 19.28 14.36 0.45
N MET A 348 18.37 14.98 1.21
CA MET A 348 17.78 16.27 0.84
C MET A 348 18.86 17.36 0.76
N LEU A 349 19.73 17.44 1.76
CA LEU A 349 20.84 18.40 1.77
C LEU A 349 21.83 18.13 0.64
N LEU A 350 22.11 16.86 0.32
CA LEU A 350 22.97 16.48 -0.80
C LEU A 350 22.42 17.03 -2.12
N GLY A 351 21.11 16.85 -2.38
CA GLY A 351 20.48 17.40 -3.57
C GLY A 351 20.54 18.92 -3.65
N ILE A 352 20.36 19.62 -2.52
CA ILE A 352 20.46 21.09 -2.46
C ILE A 352 21.90 21.56 -2.72
N VAL A 353 22.89 20.87 -2.13
CA VAL A 353 24.31 21.23 -2.31
C VAL A 353 24.76 20.96 -3.75
N ASP A 354 24.37 19.83 -4.34
CA ASP A 354 24.73 19.52 -5.72
C ASP A 354 24.10 20.49 -6.72
N PHE A 355 22.84 20.88 -6.48
CA PHE A 355 22.17 21.93 -7.26
C PHE A 355 22.98 23.24 -7.31
N MET A 356 23.68 23.57 -6.22
CA MET A 356 24.46 24.81 -6.11
C MET A 356 25.90 24.69 -6.60
N SER A 357 26.49 23.49 -6.52
CA SER A 357 27.95 23.32 -6.62
C SER A 357 28.42 22.41 -7.74
N HIS A 358 27.54 21.58 -8.32
CA HIS A 358 27.85 20.61 -9.38
C HIS A 358 29.10 19.77 -9.10
N CYS A 359 29.36 19.45 -7.82
CA CYS A 359 30.61 18.86 -7.37
C CYS A 359 30.72 17.35 -7.61
N PHE A 360 29.59 16.67 -7.83
CA PHE A 360 29.55 15.22 -7.88
C PHE A 360 29.17 14.70 -9.27
N SER A 361 29.77 13.57 -9.64
CA SER A 361 29.38 12.80 -10.82
C SER A 361 28.06 12.05 -10.61
N ASP A 362 27.43 11.63 -11.71
CA ASP A 362 26.17 10.88 -11.68
C ASP A 362 26.32 9.55 -10.93
N CYS A 363 27.43 8.85 -11.16
CA CYS A 363 27.73 7.58 -10.49
C CYS A 363 27.95 7.74 -8.98
N GLU A 364 28.56 8.85 -8.54
CA GLU A 364 28.76 9.12 -7.12
C GLU A 364 27.41 9.34 -6.42
N HIS A 365 26.49 10.09 -7.03
CA HIS A 365 25.13 10.26 -6.46
C HIS A 365 24.39 8.95 -6.30
N ILE A 366 24.38 8.13 -7.36
CA ILE A 366 23.72 6.82 -7.33
C ILE A 366 24.38 5.94 -6.26
N GLY A 367 25.71 5.91 -6.21
CA GLY A 367 26.47 5.17 -5.21
C GLY A 367 26.18 5.59 -3.77
N ILE A 368 26.10 6.90 -3.49
CA ILE A 368 25.76 7.44 -2.16
C ILE A 368 24.34 7.04 -1.77
N VAL A 369 23.35 7.20 -2.66
CA VAL A 369 21.96 6.83 -2.40
C VAL A 369 21.83 5.33 -2.11
N VAL A 370 22.43 4.48 -2.96
CA VAL A 370 22.43 3.02 -2.76
C VAL A 370 23.14 2.63 -1.47
N GLY A 371 24.26 3.27 -1.15
CA GLY A 371 24.99 3.06 0.11
C GLY A 371 24.12 3.37 1.33
N LEU A 372 23.44 4.52 1.34
CA LEU A 372 22.54 4.90 2.44
C LEU A 372 21.33 3.97 2.55
N PHE A 373 20.72 3.55 1.44
CA PHE A 373 19.63 2.57 1.46
C PHE A 373 20.10 1.20 1.97
N SER A 374 21.32 0.79 1.63
CA SER A 374 21.93 -0.45 2.11
C SER A 374 22.16 -0.40 3.62
N ILE A 375 22.64 0.74 4.15
CA ILE A 375 22.82 0.95 5.58
C ILE A 375 21.45 0.98 6.29
N ASP A 376 20.44 1.67 5.75
CA ASP A 376 19.08 1.67 6.33
C ASP A 376 18.49 0.26 6.38
N PHE A 377 18.64 -0.50 5.29
CA PHE A 377 18.23 -1.90 5.24
C PHE A 377 18.99 -2.75 6.27
N ALA A 378 20.31 -2.59 6.39
CA ALA A 378 21.10 -3.29 7.40
C ALA A 378 20.65 -2.94 8.82
N VAL A 379 20.37 -1.68 9.12
CA VAL A 379 19.84 -1.24 10.42
C VAL A 379 18.44 -1.81 10.69
N GLU A 380 17.58 -1.89 9.67
CA GLU A 380 16.26 -2.49 9.79
C GLU A 380 16.34 -4.01 10.03
N PHE A 381 17.24 -4.70 9.31
CA PHE A 381 17.36 -6.16 9.29
C PHE A 381 18.24 -6.74 10.41
N HIS A 382 19.42 -6.18 10.69
CA HIS A 382 20.24 -6.54 11.86
C HIS A 382 19.59 -6.12 13.17
N GLY A 383 18.66 -5.16 13.09
CA GLY A 383 17.70 -4.90 14.13
C GLY A 383 16.87 -6.14 14.47
N SER A 384 16.64 -7.11 13.59
CA SER A 384 15.99 -8.38 13.96
C SER A 384 17.00 -9.28 14.69
N LYS A 385 16.66 -9.72 15.90
CA LYS A 385 17.42 -10.83 16.49
C LYS A 385 17.20 -12.00 15.53
N PHE A 386 18.26 -12.50 14.89
CA PHE A 386 18.46 -13.95 14.83
C PHE A 386 18.63 -14.42 16.26
N SER A 387 17.54 -14.32 17.03
CA SER A 387 17.42 -14.93 18.33
C SER A 387 17.51 -16.38 17.95
N LYS A 388 18.71 -16.95 18.07
CA LYS A 388 18.89 -18.36 18.39
C LYS A 388 17.67 -18.68 19.21
N ILE A 389 16.80 -19.52 18.66
CA ILE A 389 15.75 -20.16 19.41
C ILE A 389 16.54 -21.00 20.43
N LYS A 390 17.06 -20.35 21.48
CA LYS A 390 17.17 -20.95 22.78
C LYS A 390 15.71 -21.05 23.17
N CYS A 391 15.04 -22.05 22.61
CA CYS A 391 13.97 -22.73 23.30
C CYS A 391 14.56 -22.97 24.69
N GLY A 392 14.19 -22.13 25.65
CA GLY A 392 14.33 -22.41 27.07
C GLY A 392 13.44 -23.58 27.48
N CYS A 393 12.88 -24.33 26.53
CA CYS A 393 12.51 -25.71 26.75
C CYS A 393 13.79 -26.47 27.09
N SER A 394 13.95 -26.77 28.37
CA SER A 394 14.52 -28.05 28.79
C SER A 394 14.17 -29.12 27.74
N LYS A 395 15.14 -29.93 27.32
CA LYS A 395 14.99 -30.98 26.28
C LYS A 395 13.76 -31.90 26.46
N THR A 396 13.08 -31.85 27.59
CA THR A 396 11.85 -32.57 27.93
C THR A 396 10.53 -31.87 27.56
N ALA A 397 10.50 -30.57 27.23
CA ALA A 397 9.25 -29.82 27.00
C ALA A 397 9.02 -29.36 25.54
N GLU A 398 9.87 -29.78 24.60
CA GLU A 398 9.82 -29.32 23.21
C GLU A 398 8.80 -30.10 22.34
N ARG A 399 8.56 -31.38 22.66
CA ARG A 399 7.58 -32.21 21.93
C ARG A 399 6.14 -31.69 22.00
N PRO A 400 5.62 -31.23 23.16
CA PRO A 400 4.22 -30.79 23.25
C PRO A 400 3.94 -29.51 22.46
N CYS A 401 4.87 -28.55 22.41
CA CYS A 401 4.62 -27.28 21.72
C CYS A 401 4.66 -27.44 20.19
N LEU A 402 5.60 -28.24 19.69
CA LEU A 402 5.65 -28.57 18.26
C LEU A 402 4.45 -29.40 17.84
N GLN A 403 4.04 -30.39 18.67
CA GLN A 403 2.82 -31.15 18.45
C GLN A 403 1.57 -30.26 18.47
N ARG A 404 1.52 -29.22 19.31
CA ARG A 404 0.40 -28.28 19.34
C ARG A 404 0.30 -27.48 18.05
N ILE A 405 1.41 -26.93 17.56
CA ILE A 405 1.45 -26.19 16.29
C ILE A 405 1.09 -27.10 15.11
N VAL A 406 1.62 -28.33 15.07
CA VAL A 406 1.28 -29.32 14.04
C VAL A 406 -0.19 -29.71 14.13
N SER A 407 -0.75 -29.89 15.34
CA SER A 407 -2.16 -30.23 15.53
C SER A 407 -3.11 -29.10 15.11
N GLU A 408 -2.75 -27.83 15.38
CA GLU A 408 -3.51 -26.66 14.93
C GLU A 408 -3.46 -26.51 13.41
N GLN A 409 -2.31 -26.76 12.78
CA GLN A 409 -2.17 -26.78 11.32
C GLN A 409 -3.02 -27.88 10.67
N ILE A 410 -3.03 -29.09 11.25
CA ILE A 410 -3.87 -30.20 10.77
C ILE A 410 -5.36 -29.87 10.95
N ALA A 411 -5.75 -29.27 12.08
CA ALA A 411 -7.14 -28.87 12.33
C ALA A 411 -7.61 -27.80 11.33
N LEU A 412 -6.80 -26.78 11.05
CA LEU A 412 -7.10 -25.75 10.05
C LEU A 412 -7.20 -26.33 8.64
N LYS A 413 -6.33 -27.29 8.30
CA LYS A 413 -6.38 -27.98 7.00
C LYS A 413 -7.66 -28.82 6.87
N ARG A 414 -8.09 -29.51 7.94
CA ARG A 414 -9.37 -30.23 7.98
C ARG A 414 -10.57 -29.31 7.86
N GLU A 415 -10.55 -28.15 8.52
CA GLU A 415 -11.62 -27.16 8.43
C GLU A 415 -11.73 -26.56 7.01
N GLN A 416 -10.60 -26.28 6.37
CA GLN A 416 -10.56 -25.86 4.96
C GLN A 416 -11.08 -26.94 4.01
N SER A 417 -10.76 -28.21 4.25
CA SER A 417 -11.30 -29.32 3.47
C SER A 417 -12.81 -29.52 3.68
N ALA A 418 -13.33 -29.25 4.89
CA ALA A 418 -14.76 -29.35 5.19
C ALA A 418 -15.59 -28.23 4.54
N ILE A 419 -15.00 -27.05 4.33
CA ILE A 419 -15.66 -25.90 3.70
C ILE A 419 -15.77 -26.06 2.17
N ASN A 420 -14.95 -26.92 1.55
CA ASN A 420 -14.97 -27.19 0.10
C ASN A 420 -15.17 -28.68 -0.23
N PRO A 421 -16.38 -29.25 0.00
CA PRO A 421 -16.66 -30.67 -0.28
C PRO A 421 -16.73 -31.03 -1.77
N MET A 422 -16.63 -30.05 -2.69
CA MET A 422 -16.72 -30.26 -4.15
C MET A 422 -15.37 -30.22 -4.89
N ALA A 423 -14.23 -30.13 -4.19
CA ALA A 423 -12.94 -30.37 -4.85
C ALA A 423 -12.82 -31.88 -5.14
N THR A 424 -12.96 -32.25 -6.42
CA THR A 424 -12.83 -33.62 -6.93
C THR A 424 -11.54 -34.27 -6.42
N PRO A 425 -11.57 -35.53 -5.97
CA PRO A 425 -10.41 -36.21 -5.41
C PRO A 425 -9.36 -36.37 -6.51
N THR A 426 -8.31 -35.56 -6.45
CA THR A 426 -7.09 -35.81 -7.22
C THR A 426 -6.42 -37.04 -6.62
N GLN A 427 -6.07 -37.98 -7.49
CA GLN A 427 -5.58 -39.34 -7.23
C GLN A 427 -4.80 -39.50 -5.92
N SER A 428 -5.23 -40.49 -5.14
CA SER A 428 -4.55 -41.01 -3.96
C SER A 428 -3.09 -41.34 -4.28
N ILE A 429 -2.16 -40.53 -3.77
CA ILE A 429 -0.76 -40.91 -3.67
C ILE A 429 -0.67 -42.01 -2.60
N ASP A 430 -0.24 -43.18 -3.06
CA ASP A 430 -0.10 -44.41 -2.29
C ASP A 430 0.86 -44.21 -1.11
N SER A 431 0.32 -44.32 0.11
CA SER A 431 1.05 -44.12 1.38
C SER A 431 1.91 -45.33 1.77
N SER A 432 1.94 -46.38 0.94
CA SER A 432 2.79 -47.56 1.13
C SER A 432 4.26 -47.36 0.75
N ARG A 433 4.65 -46.20 0.20
CA ARG A 433 6.02 -45.93 -0.29
C ARG A 433 6.95 -45.15 0.65
N ILE A 434 6.50 -44.79 1.85
CA ILE A 434 7.27 -43.96 2.80
C ILE A 434 7.91 -44.77 3.94
N SER A 435 7.58 -46.06 4.11
CA SER A 435 8.17 -46.92 5.14
C SER A 435 9.50 -47.59 4.75
N SER A 436 10.09 -47.27 3.59
CA SER A 436 11.34 -47.89 3.11
C SER A 436 12.51 -46.91 2.90
N ILE A 437 12.48 -45.71 3.49
CA ILE A 437 13.60 -44.76 3.45
C ILE A 437 14.02 -44.44 4.89
N ASP A 438 14.38 -45.49 5.63
CA ASP A 438 15.16 -45.42 6.87
C ASP A 438 16.33 -46.39 6.70
N GLY A 439 17.30 -46.01 5.85
CA GLY A 439 18.49 -46.81 5.59
C GLY A 439 19.36 -46.19 4.50
N SER A 440 20.57 -45.80 4.88
CA SER A 440 21.66 -45.26 4.05
C SER A 440 21.56 -43.77 3.65
N ILE A 441 22.13 -42.93 4.51
CA ILE A 441 22.80 -41.70 4.07
C ILE A 441 24.28 -41.89 4.46
N GLU A 442 25.01 -42.56 3.59
CA GLU A 442 26.47 -42.41 3.47
C GLU A 442 26.77 -41.84 2.10
N SER A 443 27.52 -40.73 2.11
CA SER A 443 28.35 -40.15 1.03
C SER A 443 27.89 -40.31 -0.42
N GLY A 444 27.45 -39.21 -1.03
CA GLY A 444 27.30 -39.10 -2.48
C GLY A 444 27.37 -37.67 -2.96
N VAL A 445 28.57 -37.25 -3.36
CA VAL A 445 28.84 -36.04 -4.15
C VAL A 445 28.09 -36.18 -5.48
N VAL A 446 27.17 -35.27 -5.78
CA VAL A 446 26.48 -35.22 -7.08
C VAL A 446 27.08 -34.09 -7.89
N ASP A 447 27.83 -34.51 -8.91
CA ASP A 447 28.44 -33.71 -9.96
C ASP A 447 27.36 -33.36 -11.00
N VAL A 448 27.08 -32.07 -11.21
CA VAL A 448 26.05 -31.59 -12.15
C VAL A 448 26.71 -31.21 -13.47
N ARG A 449 26.60 -32.11 -14.45
CA ARG A 449 27.00 -31.87 -15.85
C ARG A 449 25.88 -31.13 -16.58
N LEU A 450 26.14 -29.89 -16.99
CA LEU A 450 25.27 -29.10 -17.86
C LEU A 450 25.41 -29.58 -19.31
N SER A 451 24.30 -30.06 -19.89
CA SER A 451 24.19 -30.28 -21.34
C SER A 451 23.70 -29.00 -22.02
N HIS A 452 24.56 -28.44 -22.88
CA HIS A 452 24.21 -27.44 -23.88
C HIS A 452 23.12 -27.98 -24.81
N GLN A 453 22.09 -27.19 -25.06
CA GLN A 453 21.25 -27.34 -26.25
C GLN A 453 21.11 -25.97 -26.91
N THR A 454 21.72 -25.88 -28.08
CA THR A 454 21.63 -24.79 -29.04
C THR A 454 20.29 -24.82 -29.74
N HIS A 455 19.63 -23.66 -29.84
CA HIS A 455 18.84 -23.27 -30.99
C HIS A 455 18.88 -21.76 -31.18
#